data_AF-E2BT63-F1
#
_entry.id   AF-E2BT63-F1
#
_cell.length_a   1.000
_cell.length_b   1.000
_cell.length_c   1.000
_cell.angle_alpha   90.00
_cell.angle_beta   90.00
_cell.angle_gamma   90.00
#
_symmetry.space_group_name_H-M   'P 1'
#
loop_
_entity.id
_entity.type
_entity.pdbx_description
1 polymer ?
#
loop_
_entity_poly.entity_id
_entity_poly.type
_entity_poly.pdbx_seq_one_letter_code
_entity_poly.pdbx_strand_id
1 'polypeptide(L)'
;LTASVLEASMKVLGFSVKSKNLKGTHVKALRDAAAAIAAGTNLMAKHIANDKCGDNLDIIEELRVENNNLKKSLKDVKKELEEIK
;
A
#
# COMPACT_ATOMS: atom_id res chain seq x y z
N LEU A 1 5.53 2.14 10.23
CA LEU A 1 5.09 3.53 10.49
C LEU A 1 3.58 3.60 10.77
N THR A 2 2.71 3.24 9.83
CA THR A 2 1.24 3.27 9.99
C THR A 2 0.73 2.60 11.27
N ALA A 3 1.20 1.40 11.59
CA ALA A 3 0.82 0.68 12.80
C ALA A 3 1.17 1.45 14.09
N SER A 4 2.35 2.08 14.15
CA SER A 4 2.80 2.85 15.31
C SER A 4 1.99 4.14 15.49
N VAL A 5 1.64 4.82 14.40
CA VAL A 5 0.77 6.01 14.44
C VAL A 5 -0.65 5.63 14.89
N LEU A 6 -1.18 4.50 14.42
CA LEU A 6 -2.49 4.00 14.85
C LEU A 6 -2.49 3.63 16.34
N GLU A 7 -1.43 3.00 16.83
CA GLU A 7 -1.26 2.70 18.26
C GLU A 7 -1.23 3.99 19.10
N ALA A 8 -0.52 5.03 18.65
CA ALA A 8 -0.52 6.33 19.31
C ALA A 8 -1.91 6.97 19.33
N SER A 9 -2.67 6.89 18.22
CA SER A 9 -4.07 7.34 18.18
C SER A 9 -4.95 6.60 19.19
N MET A 10 -4.81 5.28 19.31
CA MET A 10 -5.53 4.49 20.31
C MET A 10 -5.18 4.90 21.75
N LYS A 11 -3.92 5.27 22.02
CA LYS A 11 -3.52 5.81 23.33
C LYS A 11 -4.21 7.15 23.62
N VAL A 12 -4.26 8.06 22.65
CA VAL A 12 -4.97 9.36 22.77
C VAL A 12 -6.46 9.15 23.07
N LEU A 13 -7.12 8.25 22.32
CA LEU A 13 -8.50 7.87 22.57
C LEU A 13 -8.67 7.28 23.98
N GLY A 14 -7.76 6.39 24.38
CA GLY A 14 -7.73 5.78 25.71
C GLY A 14 -7.66 6.81 26.84
N PHE A 15 -6.85 7.87 26.70
CA PHE A 15 -6.80 8.98 27.65
C PHE A 15 -8.14 9.72 27.74
N SER A 16 -8.78 9.98 26.60
CA SER A 16 -10.08 10.68 26.56
C SER A 16 -11.22 9.89 27.23
N VAL A 17 -11.12 8.55 27.27
CA VAL A 17 -12.14 7.66 27.84
C VAL A 17 -11.88 7.39 29.32
N LYS A 18 -10.61 7.18 29.69
CA LYS A 18 -10.23 6.74 31.05
C LYS A 18 -9.95 7.89 32.02
N SER A 19 -9.67 9.10 31.52
CA SER A 19 -9.35 10.24 32.39
C SER A 19 -10.60 10.74 33.13
N LYS A 20 -10.53 10.75 34.46
CA LYS A 20 -11.56 11.32 35.34
C LYS A 20 -11.48 12.86 35.45
N ASN A 21 -10.35 13.43 35.02
CA ASN A 21 -10.05 14.86 35.16
C ASN A 21 -10.36 15.67 33.89
N LEU A 22 -10.47 15.00 32.74
CA LEU A 22 -10.87 15.63 31.48
C LEU A 22 -12.39 15.63 31.35
N LYS A 23 -12.98 16.77 30.97
CA LYS A 23 -14.44 16.92 30.82
C LYS A 23 -14.78 17.73 29.56
N GLY A 24 -16.02 17.54 29.09
CA GLY A 24 -16.64 18.35 28.05
C GLY A 24 -15.79 18.47 26.79
N THR A 25 -15.49 19.71 26.41
CA THR A 25 -14.80 20.08 25.16
C THR A 25 -13.43 19.41 24.98
N HIS A 26 -12.67 19.19 26.07
CA HIS A 26 -11.36 18.54 25.97
C HIS A 26 -11.45 17.05 25.62
N VAL A 27 -12.44 16.35 26.18
CA VAL A 27 -12.72 14.94 25.83
C VAL A 27 -13.11 14.84 24.37
N LYS A 28 -13.98 15.76 23.91
CA LYS A 28 -14.39 15.82 22.51
C LYS A 28 -13.19 16.07 21.59
N ALA A 29 -12.36 17.07 21.89
CA ALA A 29 -11.19 17.40 21.09
C ALA A 29 -10.21 16.22 20.97
N LEU A 30 -9.97 15.47 22.06
CA LEU A 30 -9.10 14.29 22.02
C LEU A 30 -9.68 13.15 21.18
N ARG A 31 -11.00 12.94 21.22
CA ARG A 31 -11.68 11.94 20.39
C ARG A 31 -11.65 12.33 18.91
N ASP A 32 -11.93 13.60 18.62
CA ASP A 32 -11.89 14.13 17.26
C ASP A 32 -10.47 14.05 16.69
N ALA A 33 -9.45 14.37 17.48
CA ALA A 33 -8.05 14.21 17.10
C ALA A 33 -7.69 12.73 16.84
N ALA A 34 -8.08 11.81 17.72
CA ALA A 34 -7.84 10.38 17.52
C ALA A 34 -8.50 9.86 16.23
N ALA A 35 -9.74 10.27 15.96
CA ALA A 35 -10.45 9.93 14.74
C ALA A 35 -9.76 10.47 13.48
N ALA A 36 -9.34 11.74 13.51
CA ALA A 36 -8.61 12.36 12.40
C ALA A 36 -7.26 11.65 12.13
N ILE A 37 -6.49 11.34 13.18
CA ILE A 37 -5.23 10.61 13.06
C ILE A 37 -5.46 9.21 12.47
N ALA A 38 -6.48 8.49 12.95
CA ALA A 38 -6.80 7.16 12.45
C ALA A 38 -7.21 7.18 10.98
N ALA A 39 -8.07 8.12 10.58
CA ALA A 39 -8.49 8.30 9.19
C ALA A 39 -7.30 8.63 8.28
N GLY A 40 -6.46 9.58 8.68
CA GLY A 40 -5.24 9.95 7.94
C GLY A 40 -4.26 8.78 7.80
N THR A 41 -4.09 8.00 8.87
CA THR A 41 -3.20 6.82 8.86
C THR A 41 -3.70 5.73 7.91
N ASN A 42 -5.01 5.48 7.86
CA ASN A 42 -5.60 4.52 6.93
C ASN A 42 -5.45 4.98 5.47
N LEU A 43 -5.61 6.28 5.20
CA LEU A 43 -5.38 6.83 3.87
C LEU A 43 -3.91 6.69 3.46
N MET A 44 -2.97 6.97 4.38
CA MET A 44 -1.55 6.76 4.15
C MET A 44 -1.22 5.29 3.89
N ALA A 45 -1.80 4.35 4.64
CA ALA A 45 -1.63 2.92 4.40
C ALA A 45 -2.12 2.51 3.01
N LYS A 46 -3.25 3.06 2.56
CA LYS A 46 -3.79 2.83 1.21
C LYS A 46 -2.89 3.41 0.12
N HIS A 47 -2.35 4.61 0.31
CA HIS A 47 -1.37 5.19 -0.62
C HIS A 47 -0.11 4.33 -0.73
N ILE A 48 0.50 3.94 0.39
CA ILE A 48 1.69 3.08 0.39
C ILE A 48 1.42 1.74 -0.30
N ALA A 49 0.24 1.16 -0.10
CA ALA A 49 -0.14 -0.08 -0.77
C ALA A 49 -0.33 0.11 -2.29
N ASN A 50 -0.89 1.25 -2.72
CA ASN A 50 -1.03 1.59 -4.12
C ASN A 50 0.31 1.89 -4.79
N ASP A 51 1.23 2.61 -4.14
CA ASP A 51 2.56 2.91 -4.66
C ASP A 51 3.35 1.62 -4.92
N LYS A 52 3.31 0.69 -3.95
CA LYS A 52 3.89 -0.66 -4.14
C LYS A 52 3.22 -1.46 -5.25
N CYS A 53 1.94 -1.22 -5.52
CA CYS A 53 1.24 -1.84 -6.64
C CYS A 53 1.72 -1.25 -7.98
N GLY A 54 2.05 0.05 -8.01
CA GLY A 54 2.68 0.70 -9.15
C GLY A 54 3.99 0.02 -9.56
N ASP A 55 4.91 -0.19 -8.61
CA ASP A 55 6.17 -0.89 -8.87
C ASP A 55 5.94 -2.31 -9.44
N ASN A 56 4.92 -3.01 -8.95
CA ASN A 56 4.56 -4.33 -9.47
C ASN A 56 4.01 -4.26 -10.90
N LEU A 57 3.29 -3.20 -11.28
CA LEU A 57 2.78 -3.02 -12.64
C LEU A 57 3.90 -2.80 -13.64
N ASP A 58 4.93 -2.03 -13.27
CA ASP A 58 6.11 -1.82 -14.11
C ASP A 58 6.86 -3.14 -14.35
N ILE A 59 7.08 -3.92 -13.29
CA ILE A 59 7.69 -5.27 -13.39
C ILE A 59 6.84 -6.20 -14.26
N ILE A 60 5.51 -6.15 -14.13
CA ILE A 60 4.61 -6.98 -14.96
C ILE A 60 4.74 -6.60 -16.44
N GLU A 61 4.90 -5.32 -16.77
CA GLU A 61 5.05 -4.87 -18.14
C GLU A 61 6.41 -5.28 -18.72
N GLU A 62 7.50 -5.14 -17.95
CA GLU A 62 8.83 -5.64 -18.34
C GLU A 62 8.80 -7.14 -18.66
N LEU A 63 8.17 -7.94 -17.78
CA LEU A 63 8.01 -9.39 -17.99
C LEU A 63 7.18 -9.72 -19.24
N ARG A 64 6.16 -8.92 -19.57
CA ARG A 64 5.36 -9.11 -20.80
C ARG A 64 6.18 -8.83 -22.05
N VAL A 65 6.96 -7.77 -22.05
CA VAL A 65 7.84 -7.42 -23.18
C VAL A 65 8.85 -8.53 -23.40
N GLU A 66 9.52 -9.00 -22.35
CA GLU A 66 10.50 -10.07 -22.45
C GLU A 66 9.87 -11.39 -22.92
N ASN A 67 8.68 -11.74 -22.41
CA ASN A 67 7.96 -12.94 -22.86
C ASN A 67 7.61 -12.89 -24.36
N ASN A 68 7.22 -11.72 -24.88
CA ASN A 68 6.95 -11.55 -26.30
C ASN A 68 8.22 -11.67 -27.14
N ASN A 69 9.33 -11.09 -26.67
CA ASN A 69 10.63 -11.23 -27.33
C ASN A 69 11.07 -12.70 -27.38
N LEU A 70 10.98 -13.41 -26.26
CA LEU A 70 11.30 -14.85 -26.19
C LEU A 70 10.42 -15.68 -27.12
N LYS A 71 9.11 -15.40 -27.19
CA LYS A 71 8.20 -16.06 -28.14
C LYS A 71 8.60 -15.82 -29.59
N LYS A 72 9.03 -14.61 -29.92
CA LYS A 72 9.52 -14.27 -31.26
C LYS A 72 10.81 -15.02 -31.59
N SER A 73 11.80 -14.96 -30.69
CA SER A 73 13.06 -15.71 -30.85
C SER A 73 12.83 -17.21 -30.98
N LEU A 74 11.92 -17.78 -30.19
CA LEU A 74 11.55 -19.19 -30.28
C LEU A 74 10.92 -19.53 -31.64
N LYS A 75 10.10 -18.64 -32.20
CA LYS A 75 9.51 -18.82 -33.52
C LYS A 75 10.57 -18.79 -34.62
N ASP A 76 11.52 -17.85 -34.52
CA ASP A 76 12.59 -17.69 -35.51
C ASP A 76 13.51 -18.93 -35.51
N VAL A 77 13.95 -19.40 -34.34
CA VAL A 77 14.75 -20.63 -34.20
C VAL A 77 14.02 -21.86 -34.72
N LYS A 78 12.71 -21.97 -34.49
CA LYS A 78 11.90 -23.08 -35.05
C LYS A 78 11.88 -23.06 -36.58
N LYS A 79 11.80 -21.88 -37.19
CA LYS A 79 11.81 -21.72 -38.65
C LYS A 79 13.17 -22.12 -39.23
N GLU A 80 14.26 -21.66 -38.61
CA GLU A 80 15.63 -22.06 -39.02
C GLU A 80 15.82 -23.58 -38.93
N LEU A 81 15.31 -24.21 -37.87
CA LEU A 81 15.38 -25.66 -37.71
C LEU A 81 14.60 -26.42 -38.79
N GLU A 82 13.46 -25.90 -39.22
CA GLU A 82 12.68 -26.48 -40.33
C GLU A 82 13.38 -26.30 -41.68
N GLU A 83 14.12 -25.21 -41.88
CA GLU A 83 14.86 -24.94 -43.13
C GLU A 83 16.14 -25.78 -43.27
N ILE A 84 16.74 -26.23 -42.17
CA ILE A 84 17.94 -27.08 -42.14
C ILE A 84 17.58 -28.57 -42.27
N LYS A 85 16.30 -28.92 -42.13
CA LYS A 85 15.79 -30.31 -42.13
C LYS A 85 15.46 -30.78 -43.54
#